data_AF-A0A7R9EAT2-F1
#
_entry.id   AF-A0A7R9EAT2-F1
#
_cell.length_a   1.000
_cell.length_b   1.000
_cell.length_c   1.000
_cell.angle_alpha   90.00
_cell.angle_beta   90.00
_cell.angle_gamma   90.00
#
_symmetry.space_group_name_H-M   'P 1'
#
loop_
_entity.id
_entity.type
_entity.pdbx_description
1 polymer ?
#
loop_
_entity_poly.entity_id
_entity_poly.type
_entity_poly.pdbx_seq_one_letter_code
_entity_poly.pdbx_strand_id
1 'polypeptide(L)'
;MLDKTVMYSKHQQKEREFAAEHVRRFQEWTYGVDYLMFYNVGARVWIQHSLKVWEGAEVVEDYKEKILKVATEDGKLHELSVSSDEKLPPLRNPDILIGENDLTSLSYLHEPAVLYNLEVRFCRQNSIYTYCGKWF
;
A
#
# COMPACT_ATOMS: atom_id res chain seq x y z
N MET A 1 16.59 -29.22 17.61
CA MET A 1 15.78 -28.02 17.87
C MET A 1 16.53 -26.83 17.28
N LEU A 2 15.98 -26.14 16.27
CA LEU A 2 16.62 -24.95 15.69
C LEU A 2 16.59 -23.81 16.71
N ASP A 3 17.72 -23.14 16.90
CA ASP A 3 17.90 -22.01 17.81
C ASP A 3 16.93 -20.87 17.45
N LYS A 4 16.20 -20.36 18.44
CA LYS A 4 15.22 -19.27 18.30
C LYS A 4 15.86 -18.01 17.69
N THR A 5 17.15 -17.80 17.94
CA THR A 5 17.94 -16.70 17.38
C THR A 5 18.07 -16.81 15.85
N VAL A 6 18.25 -18.03 15.34
CA VAL A 6 18.38 -18.33 13.90
C VAL A 6 17.02 -18.24 13.19
N MET A 7 15.93 -18.58 13.89
CA MET A 7 14.58 -18.43 13.34
C MET A 7 14.18 -16.95 13.24
N TYR A 8 14.50 -16.16 14.26
CA TYR A 8 14.22 -14.73 14.30
C TYR A 8 15.00 -13.96 13.22
N SER A 9 16.29 -14.27 13.04
CA SER A 9 17.11 -13.62 12.00
C SER A 9 16.66 -13.97 10.58
N LYS A 10 16.25 -15.22 10.33
CA LYS A 10 15.66 -15.63 9.04
C LYS A 10 14.34 -14.94 8.75
N HIS A 11 13.51 -14.72 9.76
CA HIS A 11 12.24 -14.02 9.61
C HIS A 11 12.47 -12.56 9.21
N GLN A 12 13.36 -11.86 9.93
CA GLN A 12 13.73 -10.47 9.59
C GLN A 12 14.41 -10.34 8.23
N GLN A 13 15.23 -11.30 7.83
CA GLN A 13 15.84 -11.32 6.49
C GLN A 13 14.76 -11.41 5.40
N LYS A 14 13.77 -12.28 5.59
CA LYS A 14 12.67 -12.47 4.64
C LYS A 14 11.77 -11.23 4.55
N GLU A 15 11.52 -10.56 5.67
CA GLU A 15 10.79 -9.28 5.70
C GLU A 15 11.56 -8.16 4.99
N ARG A 16 12.89 -8.11 5.13
CA ARG A 16 13.75 -7.15 4.43
C ARG A 16 13.84 -7.41 2.93
N GLU A 17 13.94 -8.66 2.52
CA GLU A 17 13.92 -9.05 1.10
C GLU A 17 12.57 -8.73 0.46
N PHE A 18 11.46 -8.96 1.18
CA PHE A 18 10.12 -8.58 0.75
C PHE A 18 9.97 -7.05 0.63
N ALA A 19 10.44 -6.29 1.61
CA ALA A 19 10.48 -4.84 1.55
C ALA A 19 11.34 -4.32 0.37
N ALA A 20 12.50 -4.93 0.12
CA ALA A 20 13.41 -4.54 -0.95
C ALA A 20 12.82 -4.83 -2.35
N GLU A 21 12.14 -5.96 -2.54
CA GLU A 21 11.40 -6.26 -3.78
C GLU A 21 10.35 -5.18 -4.05
N HIS A 22 9.63 -4.78 -3.00
CA HIS A 22 8.57 -3.80 -3.05
C HIS A 22 9.06 -2.36 -3.31
N VAL A 23 10.21 -1.98 -2.76
CA VAL A 23 10.86 -0.69 -3.06
C VAL A 23 11.40 -0.64 -4.50
N ARG A 24 11.93 -1.75 -5.02
CA ARG A 24 12.44 -1.83 -6.40
C ARG A 24 11.36 -1.53 -7.45
N ARG A 25 10.10 -1.89 -7.15
CA ARG A 25 8.92 -1.61 -7.98
C ARG A 25 8.62 -0.13 -8.16
N PHE A 26 9.14 0.75 -7.30
CA PHE A 26 8.97 2.20 -7.42
C PHE A 26 9.59 2.77 -8.71
N GLN A 27 10.63 2.11 -9.26
CA GLN A 27 11.34 2.58 -10.46
C GLN A 27 10.76 2.04 -11.78
N GLU A 28 9.98 0.95 -11.76
CA GLU A 28 9.42 0.31 -12.96
C GLU A 28 7.95 0.75 -13.26
N TRP A 29 7.35 1.52 -12.34
CA TRP A 29 5.92 1.84 -12.32
C TRP A 29 5.44 2.76 -13.46
N THR A 30 6.30 3.56 -14.08
CA THR A 30 5.87 4.63 -14.98
C THR A 30 5.60 4.19 -16.43
N TYR A 31 5.87 2.93 -16.81
CA TYR A 31 5.81 2.52 -18.24
C TYR A 31 5.18 1.14 -18.54
N GLY A 32 4.65 0.41 -17.56
CA GLY A 32 4.20 -0.97 -17.76
C GLY A 32 2.69 -1.13 -17.93
N VAL A 33 2.26 -1.68 -19.07
CA VAL A 33 0.96 -2.38 -19.26
C VAL A 33 0.67 -3.45 -18.19
N ASP A 34 1.70 -3.83 -17.41
CA ASP A 34 1.65 -4.71 -16.25
C ASP A 34 0.89 -4.14 -15.05
N TYR A 35 0.74 -2.82 -14.91
CA TYR A 35 0.19 -2.25 -13.67
C TYR A 35 -1.22 -2.74 -13.33
N LEU A 36 -2.02 -3.05 -14.34
CA LEU A 36 -3.36 -3.59 -14.19
C LEU A 36 -3.39 -4.98 -13.53
N MET A 37 -2.31 -5.77 -13.66
CA MET A 37 -2.25 -7.13 -13.09
C MET A 37 -2.26 -7.14 -11.56
N PHE A 38 -1.95 -5.99 -10.94
CA PHE A 38 -1.96 -5.83 -9.49
C PHE A 38 -3.36 -5.57 -8.91
N TYR A 39 -4.39 -5.43 -9.75
CA TYR A 39 -5.79 -5.30 -9.33
C TYR A 39 -6.51 -6.65 -9.42
N ASN A 40 -5.93 -7.67 -8.79
CA ASN A 40 -6.51 -9.00 -8.67
C ASN A 40 -7.16 -9.21 -7.30
N VAL A 41 -7.91 -10.28 -7.13
CA VAL A 41 -8.54 -10.64 -5.85
C VAL A 41 -7.51 -10.65 -4.71
N GLY A 42 -7.85 -9.99 -3.61
CA GLY A 42 -6.98 -9.84 -2.43
C GLY A 42 -6.04 -8.63 -2.49
N ALA A 43 -5.93 -7.94 -3.63
CA ALA A 43 -5.20 -6.69 -3.71
C ALA A 43 -5.88 -5.63 -2.83
N ARG A 44 -5.09 -4.81 -2.13
CA ARG A 44 -5.61 -3.73 -1.29
C ARG A 44 -5.44 -2.39 -1.99
N VAL A 45 -6.47 -1.58 -1.95
CA VAL A 45 -6.54 -0.27 -2.61
C VAL A 45 -7.08 0.80 -1.66
N TRP A 46 -6.90 2.06 -2.03
CA TRP A 46 -7.49 3.22 -1.37
C TRP A 46 -8.65 3.75 -2.17
N ILE A 47 -9.82 3.86 -1.55
CA ILE A 47 -11.00 4.51 -2.15
C ILE A 47 -11.33 5.82 -1.43
N GLN A 48 -12.02 6.72 -2.13
CA GLN A 48 -12.44 8.01 -1.58
C GLN A 48 -13.51 7.83 -0.49
N HIS A 49 -13.36 8.56 0.61
CA HIS A 49 -14.31 8.54 1.72
C HIS A 49 -14.58 9.97 2.21
N SER A 50 -15.86 10.32 2.44
CA SER A 50 -16.28 11.69 2.75
C SER A 50 -15.69 12.28 4.04
N LEU A 51 -15.50 11.45 5.08
CA LEU A 51 -14.94 11.89 6.37
C LEU A 51 -13.43 11.65 6.52
N LYS A 52 -12.98 10.41 6.25
CA LYS A 52 -11.57 9.99 6.35
C LYS A 52 -10.68 10.50 5.20
N VAL A 53 -11.26 11.14 4.18
CA VAL A 53 -10.64 11.44 2.86
C VAL A 53 -10.37 10.17 2.05
N TRP A 54 -9.69 9.20 2.65
CA TRP A 54 -9.37 7.90 2.07
C TRP A 54 -9.75 6.75 3.02
N GLU A 55 -10.18 5.64 2.45
CA GLU A 55 -10.50 4.40 3.17
C GLU A 55 -9.86 3.20 2.46
N GLY A 56 -9.37 2.23 3.24
CA GLY A 56 -8.84 0.99 2.72
C GLY A 56 -9.94 0.04 2.25
N ALA A 57 -9.72 -0.59 1.10
CA ALA A 57 -10.59 -1.64 0.59
C ALA A 57 -9.77 -2.79 -0.03
N GLU A 58 -10.39 -3.96 -0.12
CA GLU A 58 -9.82 -5.15 -0.74
C GLU A 58 -10.59 -5.50 -2.02
N VAL A 59 -9.87 -5.82 -3.08
CA VAL A 59 -10.42 -6.27 -4.35
C VAL A 59 -11.04 -7.65 -4.17
N VAL A 60 -12.35 -7.76 -4.44
CA VAL A 60 -13.10 -9.02 -4.30
C VAL A 60 -13.26 -9.78 -5.61
N GLU A 61 -13.03 -9.10 -6.73
CA GLU A 61 -13.04 -9.68 -8.08
C GLU A 61 -11.98 -9.00 -8.94
N ASP A 62 -11.25 -9.77 -9.76
CA ASP A 62 -10.22 -9.23 -10.66
C ASP A 62 -10.77 -8.10 -11.54
N TYR A 63 -10.00 -7.01 -11.66
CA TYR A 63 -10.36 -5.88 -12.50
C TYR A 63 -10.53 -6.30 -13.97
N LYS A 64 -11.74 -6.14 -14.49
CA LYS A 64 -12.13 -6.50 -15.86
C LYS A 64 -13.11 -5.47 -16.40
N GLU A 65 -13.06 -5.24 -17.71
CA GLU A 65 -14.04 -4.38 -18.42
C GLU A 65 -14.28 -3.01 -17.78
N LYS A 66 -13.24 -2.39 -17.20
CA LYS A 66 -13.31 -1.09 -16.52
C LYS A 66 -14.17 -1.07 -15.25
N ILE A 67 -14.44 -2.23 -14.65
CA ILE A 67 -15.18 -2.37 -13.40
C ILE A 67 -14.24 -2.94 -12.34
N LEU A 68 -14.13 -2.23 -11.22
CA LEU A 68 -13.39 -2.68 -10.03
C LEU A 68 -14.39 -2.91 -8.89
N LYS A 69 -14.42 -4.13 -8.36
CA LYS A 69 -15.26 -4.48 -7.20
C LYS A 69 -14.40 -4.64 -5.96
N VAL A 70 -14.76 -3.94 -4.89
CA VAL A 70 -14.00 -3.92 -3.65
C VAL A 70 -14.92 -4.04 -2.42
N ALA A 71 -14.37 -4.56 -1.33
CA ALA A 71 -14.97 -4.54 0.00
C ALA A 71 -14.17 -3.63 0.92
N THR A 72 -14.83 -2.69 1.61
CA THR A 72 -14.16 -1.88 2.63
C THR A 72 -13.86 -2.68 3.89
N GLU A 73 -13.02 -2.14 4.78
CA GLU A 73 -12.75 -2.74 6.09
C GLU A 73 -14.02 -2.92 6.94
N ASP A 74 -15.03 -2.06 6.75
CA ASP A 74 -16.35 -2.18 7.39
C ASP A 74 -17.28 -3.22 6.72
N GLY A 75 -16.79 -3.96 5.71
CA GLY A 75 -17.51 -5.01 5.00
C GLY A 75 -18.46 -4.52 3.91
N LYS A 76 -18.44 -3.23 3.58
CA LYS A 76 -19.31 -2.66 2.55
C LYS A 76 -18.76 -2.94 1.15
N LEU A 77 -19.61 -3.47 0.28
CA LEU A 77 -19.26 -3.70 -1.12
C LEU A 77 -19.43 -2.42 -1.96
N HIS A 78 -18.46 -2.17 -2.81
CA HIS A 78 -18.42 -1.07 -3.77
C HIS A 78 -18.10 -1.61 -5.16
N GLU A 79 -18.85 -1.14 -6.15
CA GLU A 79 -18.56 -1.35 -7.57
C GLU A 79 -18.19 0.00 -8.18
N LEU A 80 -16.97 0.10 -8.69
CA LEU A 80 -16.40 1.33 -9.23
C LEU A 80 -16.25 1.18 -10.74
N SER A 81 -16.95 2.04 -11.49
CA SER A 81 -16.75 2.17 -12.94
C SER A 81 -15.60 3.14 -13.21
N VAL A 82 -14.55 2.65 -13.84
CA VAL A 82 -13.27 3.35 -14.03
C VAL A 82 -13.19 3.87 -15.47
N SER A 83 -13.29 5.19 -15.66
CA SER A 83 -13.34 5.76 -17.01
C SER A 83 -12.03 5.58 -17.81
N SER A 84 -10.89 5.49 -17.13
CA SER A 84 -9.56 5.28 -17.72
C SER A 84 -8.65 4.64 -16.67
N ASP A 85 -7.65 3.86 -17.10
CA ASP A 85 -6.78 3.11 -16.17
C ASP A 85 -5.97 4.03 -15.25
N GLU A 86 -5.70 5.26 -15.66
CA GLU A 86 -5.08 6.31 -14.85
C GLU A 86 -5.93 6.75 -13.64
N LYS A 87 -7.23 6.47 -13.65
CA LYS A 87 -8.15 6.78 -12.55
C LYS A 87 -8.41 5.58 -11.64
N LEU A 88 -7.63 4.51 -11.78
CA LEU A 88 -7.72 3.40 -10.84
C LEU A 88 -7.39 3.89 -9.42
N PRO A 89 -8.11 3.39 -8.40
CA PRO A 89 -7.83 3.77 -7.02
C PRO A 89 -6.42 3.33 -6.61
N PRO A 90 -5.62 4.15 -5.91
CA PRO A 90 -4.23 3.82 -5.63
C PRO A 90 -4.06 2.52 -4.84
N LEU A 91 -3.10 1.67 -5.21
CA LEU A 91 -2.75 0.46 -4.44
C LEU A 91 -2.26 0.83 -3.04
N ARG A 92 -2.64 0.03 -2.05
CA ARG A 92 -2.23 0.19 -0.65
C ARG A 92 -0.89 -0.52 -0.40
N ASN A 93 0.00 0.16 0.32
CA ASN A 93 1.26 -0.43 0.74
C ASN A 93 1.03 -1.67 1.64
N PRO A 94 1.94 -2.66 1.62
CA PRO A 94 1.94 -3.75 2.59
C PRO A 94 2.04 -3.24 4.02
N ASP A 95 1.48 -4.01 4.97
CA ASP A 95 1.40 -3.54 6.36
C ASP A 95 2.77 -3.37 7.02
N ILE A 96 3.76 -4.11 6.55
CA ILE A 96 5.13 -4.09 7.10
C ILE A 96 5.81 -2.72 6.91
N LEU A 97 5.35 -1.92 5.94
CA LEU A 97 5.93 -0.62 5.61
C LEU A 97 5.19 0.55 6.29
N ILE A 98 4.13 0.26 7.05
CA ILE A 98 3.33 1.29 7.72
C ILE A 98 4.05 1.77 8.98
N GLY A 99 4.12 3.09 9.14
CA GLY A 99 4.71 3.74 10.31
C GLY A 99 6.22 3.96 10.18
N GLU A 100 6.79 3.67 9.02
CA GLU A 100 8.21 3.89 8.73
C GLU A 100 8.60 5.36 8.94
N ASN A 101 9.81 5.57 9.46
CA ASN A 101 10.33 6.90 9.76
C ASN A 101 10.60 7.73 8.50
N ASP A 102 10.84 7.05 7.37
CA ASP A 102 11.16 7.64 6.08
C ASP A 102 10.12 7.23 5.04
N LEU A 103 9.35 8.20 4.54
CA LEU A 103 8.31 7.97 3.52
C LEU A 103 8.87 7.44 2.19
N THR A 104 10.17 7.62 1.92
CA THR A 104 10.80 7.05 0.71
C THR A 104 10.92 5.52 0.76
N SER A 105 10.66 4.90 1.90
CA SER A 105 10.64 3.43 2.05
C SER A 105 9.33 2.79 1.57
N LEU A 106 8.31 3.58 1.22
CA LEU A 106 7.03 3.08 0.72
C LEU A 106 7.17 2.53 -0.71
N SER A 107 6.43 1.45 -1.03
CA SER A 107 6.39 0.86 -2.38
C SER A 107 5.59 1.72 -3.35
N TYR A 108 4.48 2.26 -2.87
CA TYR A 108 3.58 3.14 -3.59
C TYR A 108 3.55 4.48 -2.86
N LEU A 109 4.11 5.51 -3.48
CA LEU A 109 4.15 6.86 -2.91
C LEU A 109 3.09 7.74 -3.58
N HIS A 110 1.98 7.91 -2.90
CA HIS A 110 0.84 8.74 -3.31
C HIS A 110 0.15 9.32 -2.08
N GLU A 111 -0.80 10.24 -2.29
CA GLU A 111 -1.48 10.98 -1.22
C GLU A 111 -2.05 10.08 -0.09
N PRO A 112 -2.86 9.02 -0.37
CA PRO A 112 -3.38 8.20 0.71
C PRO A 112 -2.29 7.46 1.50
N ALA A 113 -1.22 7.03 0.84
CA ALA A 113 -0.11 6.36 1.52
C ALA A 113 0.61 7.31 2.49
N VAL A 114 0.84 8.57 2.09
CA VAL A 114 1.45 9.59 2.95
C VAL A 114 0.54 9.94 4.12
N LEU A 115 -0.74 10.20 3.85
CA LEU A 115 -1.72 10.56 4.88
C LEU A 115 -1.83 9.46 5.94
N TYR A 116 -2.00 8.21 5.51
CA TYR A 116 -2.13 7.07 6.42
C TYR A 116 -0.85 6.80 7.22
N ASN A 117 0.33 6.95 6.61
CA ASN A 117 1.59 6.80 7.35
C ASN A 117 1.73 7.87 8.44
N LEU A 118 1.41 9.12 8.14
CA LEU A 118 1.44 10.22 9.10
C LEU A 118 0.41 10.03 10.22
N GLU A 119 -0.80 9.59 9.89
CA GLU A 119 -1.84 9.27 10.88
C GLU A 119 -1.34 8.20 11.86
N VAL A 120 -0.78 7.09 11.37
CA VAL A 120 -0.26 6.03 12.23
C VAL A 120 0.87 6.53 13.12
N ARG A 121 1.83 7.27 12.56
CA ARG A 121 2.96 7.81 13.34
C ARG A 121 2.51 8.79 14.40
N PHE A 122 1.61 9.71 14.05
CA PHE A 122 1.13 10.73 14.96
C PHE A 122 0.20 10.14 16.02
N CYS A 123 -0.88 9.47 15.60
CA CYS A 123 -1.93 9.01 16.50
C CYS A 123 -1.56 7.75 17.29
N ARG A 124 -0.81 6.81 16.69
CA ARG A 124 -0.53 5.50 17.32
C ARG A 124 0.88 5.41 17.91
N GLN A 125 1.84 6.14 17.34
CA GLN A 125 3.25 6.09 17.78
C GLN A 125 3.71 7.37 18.50
N ASN A 126 2.85 8.40 18.58
CA ASN A 126 3.14 9.68 19.21
C ASN A 126 4.43 10.35 18.67
N SER A 127 4.68 10.18 17.36
CA SER A 127 5.86 10.69 16.66
C SER A 127 5.47 11.82 15.71
N ILE A 128 6.01 13.02 15.96
CA ILE A 128 5.67 14.24 15.22
C ILE A 128 6.66 14.58 14.09
N TYR A 129 7.75 13.82 13.98
CA TYR A 129 8.76 14.00 12.94
C TYR A 129 8.78 12.78 12.02
N THR A 130 8.71 13.02 10.71
CA THR A 130 8.77 12.00 9.67
C THR A 130 9.63 12.53 8.54
N TYR A 131 10.59 11.72 8.10
CA TYR A 131 11.46 12.08 7.01
C TYR A 131 10.76 11.86 5.67
N CYS A 132 10.98 12.76 4.72
CA CYS A 132 10.35 12.74 3.40
C CYS A 132 11.39 12.81 2.28
N GLY A 133 12.49 12.07 2.45
CA GLY A 133 13.64 12.12 1.55
C GLY A 133 14.60 13.28 1.84
N LYS A 134 15.65 13.37 1.03
CA LYS A 134 16.70 14.38 1.18
C LYS A 134 16.29 15.65 0.45
N TRP A 135 16.32 16.79 1.14
CA TRP A 135 16.39 18.09 0.50
C TRP A 135 17.80 18.24 -0.06
N PHE A 136 17.97 18.18 -1.38
CA PHE A 136 19.20 18.54 -2.07
C PHE A 136 19.00 19.88 -2.78
#